data_AF-A0AAP2XZZ9-F1
#
_entry.id   AF-A0AAP2XZZ9-F1
#
_cell.length_a   1.000
_cell.length_b   1.000
_cell.length_c   1.000
_cell.angle_alpha   90.00
_cell.angle_beta   90.00
_cell.angle_gamma   90.00
#
_symmetry.space_group_name_H-M   'P 1'
#
loop_
_entity.id
_entity.type
_entity.pdbx_description
1 polymer ?
#
loop_
_entity_poly.entity_id
_entity_poly.type
_entity_poly.pdbx_seq_one_letter_code
_entity_poly.pdbx_strand_id
1 'polypeptide(L)'
;MTDVVSAAGAVSAALVTGKMTESQLRWSRRHASGTALIHALLPISRLLQQRDIATDTTTWATAVINCMATAQAERSAMPRQWAHLEGSLRAALGEATGLGHADRIPVDDCREFFNPDRHWIDFAADYLTLVLAGVGYWREESSTRRAGRIRIPSFDRWLQETGRYFPGLGTWPSPEALKKHRGGRSTLP
;
A
#
# COMPACT_ATOMS: atom_id res chain seq x y z
N MET A 1 22.54 -13.39 -4.63
CA MET A 1 21.54 -12.63 -5.40
C MET A 1 21.28 -13.32 -6.75
N THR A 2 20.59 -14.47 -6.76
CA THR A 2 20.34 -15.24 -8.01
C THR A 2 18.96 -15.92 -8.09
N ASP A 3 18.09 -15.84 -7.09
CA ASP A 3 16.87 -16.68 -7.06
C ASP A 3 15.64 -16.10 -7.77
N VAL A 4 15.62 -14.81 -8.10
CA VAL A 4 14.42 -14.18 -8.71
C VAL A 4 14.31 -14.50 -10.21
N VAL A 5 15.43 -14.75 -10.89
CA VAL A 5 15.45 -15.07 -12.33
C VAL A 5 15.04 -16.53 -12.60
N SER A 6 15.30 -17.44 -11.65
CA SER A 6 14.91 -18.85 -11.76
C SER A 6 13.40 -19.08 -11.70
N ALA A 7 12.66 -18.29 -10.92
CA ALA A 7 11.21 -18.43 -10.80
C ALA A 7 10.48 -18.06 -12.10
N ALA A 8 10.91 -17.00 -12.79
CA ALA A 8 10.34 -16.59 -14.07
C ALA A 8 10.69 -17.58 -15.21
N GLY A 9 11.90 -18.15 -15.19
CA GLY A 9 12.34 -19.17 -16.14
C GLY A 9 11.64 -20.51 -15.96
N ALA A 10 11.43 -20.97 -14.73
CA ALA A 10 10.74 -22.22 -14.42
C ALA A 10 9.26 -22.21 -14.83
N VAL A 11 8.56 -21.08 -14.63
CA VAL A 11 7.17 -20.90 -15.05
C VAL A 11 7.04 -20.91 -16.59
N SER A 12 8.01 -20.35 -17.30
CA SER A 12 8.05 -20.34 -18.76
C SER A 12 8.33 -21.73 -19.36
N ALA A 13 9.19 -22.54 -18.74
CA ALA A 13 9.47 -23.91 -19.17
C ALA A 13 8.31 -24.90 -18.89
N ALA A 14 7.54 -24.70 -17.81
CA ALA A 14 6.37 -25.51 -17.48
C ALA A 14 5.20 -25.30 -18.47
N LEU A 15 5.09 -24.10 -19.04
CA LEU A 15 4.15 -23.76 -20.12
C LEU A 15 4.44 -24.52 -21.42
N VAL A 16 5.72 -24.62 -21.79
CA VAL A 16 6.16 -25.32 -23.02
C VAL A 16 5.99 -26.84 -22.92
N THR A 17 5.99 -27.40 -21.71
CA THR A 17 5.85 -28.85 -21.46
C THR A 17 4.40 -29.33 -21.23
N GLY A 18 3.41 -28.44 -21.32
CA GLY A 18 1.98 -28.81 -21.22
C GLY A 18 1.50 -29.23 -19.83
N LYS A 19 2.29 -29.02 -18.77
CA LYS A 19 1.99 -29.48 -17.41
C LYS A 19 1.18 -28.50 -16.55
N MET A 20 1.04 -27.24 -16.97
CA MET A 20 0.27 -26.22 -16.24
C MET A 20 -0.81 -25.60 -17.12
N THR A 21 -2.04 -25.59 -16.61
CA THR A 21 -3.18 -24.91 -17.23
C THR A 21 -3.07 -23.39 -17.07
N GLU A 22 -3.69 -22.62 -17.97
CA GLU A 22 -3.75 -21.15 -17.89
C GLU A 22 -4.42 -20.68 -16.57
N SER A 23 -5.33 -21.47 -16.02
CA SER A 23 -5.94 -21.20 -14.70
C SER A 23 -4.93 -21.34 -13.56
N GLN A 24 -4.08 -22.37 -13.58
CA GLN A 24 -3.02 -22.56 -12.58
C GLN A 24 -1.97 -21.45 -12.63
N LEU A 25 -1.61 -20.97 -13.82
CA LEU A 25 -0.68 -19.85 -13.98
C LEU A 25 -1.26 -18.54 -13.45
N ARG A 26 -2.53 -18.25 -13.78
CA ARG A 26 -3.24 -17.08 -13.25
C ARG A 26 -3.37 -17.13 -11.73
N TRP A 27 -3.69 -18.31 -11.18
CA TRP A 27 -3.75 -18.53 -9.74
C TRP A 27 -2.38 -18.32 -9.09
N SER A 28 -1.30 -18.90 -9.64
CA SER A 28 0.05 -18.79 -9.11
C SER A 28 0.56 -17.35 -9.10
N ARG A 29 0.38 -16.61 -10.21
CA ARG A 29 0.74 -15.19 -10.29
C ARG A 29 -0.01 -14.35 -9.26
N ARG A 30 -1.32 -14.59 -9.13
CA ARG A 30 -2.13 -13.92 -8.11
C ARG A 30 -1.68 -14.27 -6.70
N HIS A 31 -1.39 -15.53 -6.44
CA HIS A 31 -0.96 -16.00 -5.12
C HIS A 31 0.37 -15.33 -4.72
N ALA A 32 1.34 -15.28 -5.64
CA ALA A 32 2.61 -14.58 -5.44
C ALA A 32 2.40 -13.08 -5.18
N SER A 33 1.59 -12.42 -6.02
CA SER A 33 1.27 -10.99 -5.88
C SER A 33 0.58 -10.67 -4.56
N GLY A 34 -0.42 -11.45 -4.16
CA GLY A 34 -1.10 -11.30 -2.87
C GLY A 34 -0.18 -11.54 -1.68
N THR A 35 0.76 -12.48 -1.81
CA THR A 35 1.80 -12.71 -0.79
C THR A 35 2.70 -11.49 -0.65
N ALA A 36 3.21 -10.96 -1.76
CA ALA A 36 4.06 -9.76 -1.75
C ALA A 36 3.35 -8.56 -1.09
N LEU A 37 2.09 -8.32 -1.45
CA LEU A 37 1.29 -7.24 -0.85
C LEU A 37 1.09 -7.43 0.65
N ILE A 38 0.71 -8.62 1.10
CA ILE A 38 0.54 -8.90 2.54
C ILE A 38 1.86 -8.68 3.28
N HIS A 39 2.98 -9.20 2.77
CA HIS A 39 4.29 -8.99 3.38
C HIS A 39 4.69 -7.52 3.48
N ALA A 40 4.34 -6.70 2.48
CA ALA A 40 4.62 -5.27 2.49
C ALA A 40 3.70 -4.46 3.42
N LEU A 41 2.45 -4.91 3.61
CA LEU A 41 1.46 -4.24 4.47
C LEU A 41 1.60 -4.61 5.97
N LEU A 42 2.12 -5.80 6.28
CA LEU A 42 2.25 -6.28 7.66
C LEU A 42 3.09 -5.38 8.59
N PRO A 43 4.25 -4.84 8.17
CA PRO A 43 5.02 -3.90 9.01
C PRO A 43 4.21 -2.67 9.39
N ILE A 44 3.46 -2.10 8.43
CA ILE A 44 2.60 -0.93 8.67
C ILE A 44 1.48 -1.29 9.65
N SER A 45 0.85 -2.46 9.49
CA SER A 45 -0.21 -2.91 10.40
C SER A 45 0.30 -3.07 11.84
N ARG A 46 1.51 -3.58 12.03
CA ARG A 46 2.13 -3.68 13.36
C ARG A 46 2.41 -2.31 13.95
N LEU A 47 2.95 -1.39 13.15
CA LEU A 47 3.22 -0.02 13.59
C LEU A 47 1.94 0.73 13.99
N LEU A 48 0.85 0.57 13.23
CA LEU A 48 -0.45 1.15 13.56
C LEU A 48 -1.05 0.57 14.87
N GLN A 49 -0.75 -0.69 15.20
CA GLN A 49 -1.18 -1.30 16.46
C GLN A 49 -0.31 -0.87 17.66
N GLN A 50 0.92 -0.43 17.41
CA GLN A 50 1.88 -0.04 18.44
C GLN A 50 1.73 1.45 18.79
N ARG A 51 0.78 1.72 19.69
CA ARG A 51 0.36 3.08 20.12
C ARG A 51 1.47 3.96 20.71
N ASP A 52 2.57 3.36 21.16
CA ASP A 52 3.70 4.07 21.80
C ASP A 52 4.86 4.41 20.82
N ILE A 53 4.83 3.95 19.57
CA ILE A 53 5.93 4.15 18.59
C ILE A 53 5.73 5.44 17.80
N ALA A 54 5.48 6.52 18.52
CA ALA A 54 5.42 7.87 17.99
C ALA A 54 6.82 8.47 17.72
N THR A 55 7.89 7.67 17.68
CA THR A 55 9.27 8.20 17.65
C THR A 55 10.21 7.61 16.61
N ASP A 56 9.91 6.46 15.99
CA ASP A 56 10.78 5.88 14.96
C ASP A 56 10.30 6.20 13.54
N THR A 57 10.55 7.44 13.12
CA THR A 57 10.22 7.90 11.77
C THR A 57 10.90 7.07 10.68
N THR A 58 12.11 6.57 10.91
CA THR A 58 12.87 5.80 9.92
C THR A 58 12.19 4.46 9.66
N THR A 59 11.74 3.77 10.71
CA THR A 59 10.99 2.52 10.58
C THR A 59 9.66 2.74 9.86
N TRP A 60 8.93 3.80 10.19
CA TRP A 60 7.71 4.18 9.48
C TRP A 60 7.97 4.47 8.00
N ALA A 61 8.93 5.35 7.69
CA ALA A 61 9.27 5.71 6.33
C ALA A 61 9.66 4.47 5.50
N THR A 62 10.52 3.61 6.04
CA THR A 62 10.92 2.36 5.39
C THR A 62 9.73 1.46 5.08
N ALA A 63 8.82 1.29 6.05
CA ALA A 63 7.62 0.48 5.86
C ALA A 63 6.70 1.05 4.77
N VAL A 64 6.48 2.36 4.77
CA VAL A 64 5.65 3.03 3.75
C VAL A 64 6.28 2.95 2.36
N ILE A 65 7.59 3.22 2.25
CA ILE A 65 8.33 3.13 0.98
C ILE A 65 8.19 1.73 0.38
N ASN A 66 8.45 0.69 1.18
CA ASN A 66 8.33 -0.70 0.74
C ASN A 66 6.90 -1.02 0.30
N CYS A 67 5.90 -0.59 1.07
CA CYS A 67 4.49 -0.78 0.71
C CYS A 67 4.13 -0.11 -0.62
N MET A 68 4.52 1.15 -0.84
CA MET A 68 4.21 1.86 -2.09
C MET A 68 4.93 1.24 -3.29
N ALA A 69 6.20 0.87 -3.13
CA ALA A 69 6.98 0.19 -4.16
C ALA A 69 6.33 -1.15 -4.56
N THR A 70 5.93 -1.97 -3.59
CA THR A 70 5.25 -3.25 -3.86
C THR A 70 3.87 -3.04 -4.49
N ALA A 71 3.07 -2.10 -3.99
CA ALA A 71 1.76 -1.81 -4.57
C ALA A 71 1.85 -1.39 -6.05
N GLN A 72 2.86 -0.58 -6.39
CA GLN A 72 3.10 -0.16 -7.76
C GLN A 72 3.63 -1.30 -8.64
N ALA A 73 4.57 -2.12 -8.15
CA ALA A 73 5.11 -3.27 -8.88
C ALA A 73 4.03 -4.32 -9.21
N GLU A 74 3.13 -4.57 -8.25
CA GLU A 74 2.10 -5.60 -8.36
C GLU A 74 0.82 -5.13 -9.07
N ARG A 75 0.73 -3.83 -9.42
CA ARG A 75 -0.47 -3.21 -10.02
C ARG A 75 -1.02 -3.96 -11.23
N SER A 76 -0.14 -4.55 -12.05
CA SER A 76 -0.53 -5.29 -13.25
C SER A 76 -1.22 -6.64 -12.96
N ALA A 77 -0.97 -7.23 -11.78
CA ALA A 77 -1.58 -8.48 -11.35
C ALA A 77 -2.90 -8.25 -10.61
N MET A 78 -3.09 -7.07 -10.02
CA MET A 78 -4.28 -6.72 -9.25
C MET A 78 -5.55 -6.60 -10.12
N PRO A 79 -6.74 -6.81 -9.54
CA PRO A 79 -8.00 -6.45 -10.19
C PRO A 79 -8.02 -4.98 -10.58
N ARG A 80 -8.51 -4.64 -11.79
CA ARG A 80 -8.59 -3.24 -12.27
C ARG A 80 -9.33 -2.31 -11.30
N GLN A 81 -10.32 -2.83 -10.60
CA GLN A 81 -11.07 -2.04 -9.61
C GLN A 81 -10.24 -1.60 -8.40
N TRP A 82 -9.08 -2.21 -8.16
CA TRP A 82 -8.14 -1.83 -7.10
C TRP A 82 -7.11 -0.80 -7.57
N ALA A 83 -7.30 -0.17 -8.74
CA ALA A 83 -6.42 0.88 -9.23
C ALA A 83 -6.28 2.07 -8.25
N HIS A 84 -7.23 2.24 -7.33
CA HIS A 84 -7.20 3.25 -6.27
C HIS A 84 -6.39 2.83 -5.03
N LEU A 85 -5.95 1.57 -4.92
CA LEU A 85 -5.45 1.01 -3.66
C LEU A 85 -4.20 1.75 -3.16
N GLU A 86 -3.23 1.99 -4.05
CA GLU A 86 -2.04 2.78 -3.74
C GLU A 86 -2.42 4.19 -3.23
N GLY A 87 -3.31 4.90 -3.95
CA GLY A 87 -3.78 6.22 -3.53
C GLY A 87 -4.53 6.20 -2.19
N SER A 88 -5.30 5.14 -1.94
CA SER A 88 -6.05 4.97 -0.69
C SER A 88 -5.11 4.67 0.49
N LEU A 89 -4.08 3.85 0.28
CA LEU A 89 -3.05 3.60 1.30
C LEU A 89 -2.24 4.87 1.59
N ARG A 90 -1.86 5.63 0.55
CA ARG A 90 -1.20 6.93 0.72
C ARG A 90 -2.06 7.90 1.53
N ALA A 91 -3.35 8.00 1.23
CA ALA A 91 -4.27 8.86 1.98
C ALA A 91 -4.34 8.41 3.45
N ALA A 92 -4.63 7.14 3.72
CA ALA A 92 -4.73 6.62 5.08
C ALA A 92 -3.45 6.87 5.91
N LEU A 93 -2.28 6.63 5.32
CA LEU A 93 -0.99 6.81 5.99
C LEU A 93 -0.57 8.28 6.09
N GLY A 94 -0.94 9.09 5.10
CA GLY A 94 -0.76 10.55 5.10
C GLY A 94 -1.53 11.20 6.24
N GLU A 95 -2.81 10.85 6.42
CA GLU A 95 -3.60 11.36 7.54
C GLU A 95 -3.09 10.84 8.89
N ALA A 96 -2.75 9.55 8.96
CA ALA A 96 -2.33 8.94 10.22
C ALA A 96 -0.96 9.41 10.71
N THR A 97 -0.03 9.71 9.81
CA THR A 97 1.39 9.91 10.16
C THR A 97 2.08 11.06 9.43
N GLY A 98 1.48 11.63 8.38
CA GLY A 98 2.13 12.56 7.46
C GLY A 98 3.06 11.91 6.42
N LEU A 99 3.28 10.58 6.49
CA LEU A 99 4.26 9.88 5.66
C LEU A 99 3.69 9.22 4.40
N GLY A 100 2.48 9.55 3.97
CA GLY A 100 1.84 8.97 2.79
C GLY A 100 2.65 9.10 1.49
N HIS A 101 3.64 9.99 1.45
CA HIS A 101 4.55 10.23 0.32
C HIS A 101 6.03 10.01 0.67
N ALA A 102 6.35 9.18 1.67
CA ALA A 102 7.73 8.90 2.06
C ALA A 102 8.60 8.34 0.92
N ASP A 103 8.00 7.72 -0.12
CA ASP A 103 8.68 7.26 -1.34
C ASP A 103 9.19 8.38 -2.26
N ARG A 104 8.85 9.64 -1.96
CA ARG A 104 9.13 10.81 -2.82
C ARG A 104 10.06 11.82 -2.18
N ILE A 105 10.49 11.58 -0.95
CA ILE A 105 11.38 12.46 -0.18
C ILE A 105 12.53 11.63 0.41
N PRO A 106 13.70 12.24 0.65
CA PRO A 106 14.77 11.59 1.40
C PRO A 106 14.27 11.13 2.78
N VAL A 107 14.75 9.97 3.25
CA VAL A 107 14.34 9.42 4.56
C VAL A 107 14.70 10.37 5.70
N ASP A 108 15.82 11.09 5.60
CA ASP A 108 16.24 12.07 6.60
C ASP A 108 15.26 13.25 6.70
N ASP A 109 14.59 13.60 5.60
CA ASP A 109 13.61 14.69 5.54
C ASP A 109 12.22 14.25 6.04
N CYS A 110 11.95 12.94 6.12
CA CYS A 110 10.65 12.41 6.60
C CYS A 110 10.30 12.87 8.02
N ARG A 111 11.30 13.17 8.86
CA ARG A 111 11.09 13.63 10.23
C ARG A 111 10.35 14.96 10.30
N GLU A 112 10.51 15.82 9.30
CA GLU A 112 9.82 17.12 9.24
C GLU A 112 8.31 16.96 9.02
N PHE A 113 7.89 15.86 8.39
CA PHE A 113 6.49 15.60 8.04
C PHE A 113 5.81 14.62 8.99
N PHE A 114 6.58 13.95 9.85
CA PHE A 114 6.06 12.94 10.76
C PHE A 114 5.24 13.59 11.89
N ASN A 115 3.92 13.48 11.78
CA ASN A 115 2.97 14.04 12.75
C ASN A 115 1.83 13.02 12.99
N PRO A 116 2.03 12.07 13.92
CA PRO A 116 1.04 11.03 14.18
C PRO A 116 -0.22 11.58 14.85
N ASP A 117 -1.39 11.35 14.25
CA ASP A 117 -2.69 11.65 14.84
C ASP A 117 -3.38 10.36 15.31
N ARG A 118 -3.76 10.30 16.58
CA ARG A 118 -4.31 9.08 17.20
C ARG A 118 -5.63 8.62 16.56
N HIS A 119 -6.52 9.54 16.20
CA HIS A 119 -7.81 9.17 15.59
C HIS A 119 -7.58 8.62 14.18
N TRP A 120 -6.71 9.28 13.42
CA TRP A 120 -6.36 8.82 12.07
C TRP A 120 -5.55 7.52 12.07
N ILE A 121 -4.72 7.27 13.09
CA ILE A 121 -4.04 5.98 13.28
C ILE A 121 -5.08 4.86 13.47
N ASP A 122 -6.07 5.04 14.35
CA ASP A 122 -7.12 4.03 14.55
C ASP A 122 -7.91 3.81 13.23
N PHE A 123 -8.21 4.87 12.47
CA PHE A 123 -8.88 4.73 11.17
C PHE A 123 -8.02 4.02 10.12
N ALA A 124 -6.74 4.35 10.03
CA ALA A 124 -5.81 3.69 9.12
C ALA A 124 -5.61 2.22 9.51
N ALA A 125 -5.59 1.89 10.81
CA ALA A 125 -5.49 0.52 11.30
C ALA A 125 -6.68 -0.34 10.88
N ASP A 126 -7.90 0.18 11.05
CA ASP A 126 -9.14 -0.51 10.65
C ASP A 126 -9.20 -0.68 9.12
N TYR A 127 -8.89 0.38 8.37
CA TYR A 127 -8.86 0.30 6.91
C TYR A 127 -7.81 -0.69 6.41
N LEU A 128 -6.60 -0.69 6.98
CA LEU A 128 -5.54 -1.62 6.60
C LEU A 128 -5.90 -3.08 6.94
N THR A 129 -6.62 -3.30 8.04
CA THR A 129 -7.16 -4.62 8.40
C THR A 129 -8.13 -5.12 7.32
N LEU A 130 -9.01 -4.24 6.83
CA LEU A 130 -9.91 -4.55 5.71
C LEU A 130 -9.11 -4.86 4.43
N VAL A 131 -8.08 -4.08 4.12
CA VAL A 131 -7.22 -4.30 2.94
C VAL A 131 -6.51 -5.65 3.04
N LEU A 132 -5.90 -5.97 4.18
CA LEU A 132 -5.22 -7.25 4.41
C LEU A 132 -6.18 -8.44 4.23
N ALA A 133 -7.39 -8.34 4.78
CA ALA A 133 -8.42 -9.37 4.59
C ALA A 133 -8.82 -9.50 3.11
N GLY A 134 -9.08 -8.38 2.42
CA GLY A 134 -9.44 -8.36 1.00
C GLY A 134 -8.35 -8.96 0.09
N VAL A 135 -7.09 -8.61 0.34
CA VAL A 135 -5.93 -9.19 -0.36
C VAL A 135 -5.78 -10.68 -0.05
N GLY A 136 -5.97 -11.08 1.21
CA GLY A 136 -5.94 -12.49 1.64
C GLY A 136 -7.01 -13.33 0.92
N TYR A 137 -8.26 -12.88 0.92
CA TYR A 137 -9.32 -13.57 0.19
C TYR A 137 -9.05 -13.65 -1.31
N TRP A 138 -8.53 -12.57 -1.90
CA TRP A 138 -8.17 -12.55 -3.31
C TRP A 138 -7.03 -13.52 -3.65
N ARG A 139 -6.02 -13.58 -2.80
CA ARG A 139 -4.88 -14.51 -2.93
C ARG A 139 -5.35 -15.96 -2.99
N GLU A 140 -6.19 -16.37 -2.05
CA GLU A 140 -6.63 -17.76 -1.86
C GLU A 140 -7.75 -18.21 -2.79
N GLU A 141 -8.52 -17.28 -3.38
CA GLU A 141 -9.71 -17.63 -4.15
C GLU A 141 -9.39 -18.47 -5.40
N SER A 142 -9.82 -19.73 -5.44
CA SER A 142 -9.50 -20.67 -6.52
C SER A 142 -10.08 -20.24 -7.88
N SER A 143 -11.22 -19.56 -7.90
CA SER A 143 -11.88 -19.11 -9.14
C SER A 143 -11.44 -17.71 -9.55
N THR A 144 -10.81 -17.57 -10.72
CA THR A 144 -10.47 -16.25 -11.32
C THR A 144 -11.66 -15.31 -11.38
N ARG A 145 -12.86 -15.84 -11.69
CA ARG A 145 -14.10 -15.04 -11.76
C ARG A 145 -14.50 -14.49 -10.39
N ARG A 146 -14.41 -15.31 -9.33
CA ARG A 146 -14.72 -14.87 -7.96
C ARG A 146 -13.66 -13.93 -7.43
N ALA A 147 -12.38 -14.20 -7.71
CA ALA A 147 -11.28 -13.33 -7.28
C ALA A 147 -11.44 -11.91 -7.88
N GLY A 148 -11.86 -11.82 -9.15
CA GLY A 148 -12.17 -10.55 -9.81
C GLY A 148 -13.36 -9.78 -9.23
N ARG A 149 -14.19 -10.41 -8.39
CA ARG A 149 -15.35 -9.77 -7.74
C ARG A 149 -15.03 -9.20 -6.35
N ILE A 150 -13.88 -9.51 -5.77
CA ILE A 150 -13.51 -9.05 -4.44
C ILE A 150 -13.28 -7.54 -4.47
N ARG A 151 -14.03 -6.81 -3.64
CA ARG A 151 -14.00 -5.36 -3.57
C ARG A 151 -13.28 -4.92 -2.30
N ILE A 152 -12.45 -3.90 -2.46
CA ILE A 152 -11.89 -3.11 -1.38
C ILE A 152 -12.36 -1.69 -1.71
N PRO A 153 -13.16 -1.02 -0.86
CA PRO A 153 -13.52 0.39 -1.08
C PRO A 153 -12.27 1.27 -1.06
N SER A 154 -12.31 2.44 -1.70
CA SER A 154 -11.27 3.45 -1.46
C SER A 154 -11.34 3.93 -0.02
N PHE A 155 -10.25 4.51 0.48
CA PHE A 155 -10.20 5.02 1.86
C PHE A 155 -11.32 6.03 2.13
N ASP A 156 -11.50 7.02 1.24
CA ASP A 156 -12.58 8.02 1.37
C ASP A 156 -13.98 7.39 1.40
N ARG A 157 -14.20 6.39 0.52
CA ARG A 157 -15.48 5.69 0.47
C ARG A 157 -15.71 4.88 1.75
N TRP A 158 -14.68 4.24 2.26
CA TRP A 158 -14.75 3.51 3.52
C TRP A 158 -15.02 4.46 4.70
N LEU A 159 -14.40 5.64 4.75
CA LEU A 159 -14.70 6.66 5.77
C LEU A 159 -16.18 7.08 5.69
N GLN A 160 -16.73 7.28 4.50
CA GLN A 160 -18.14 7.60 4.31
C GLN A 160 -19.06 6.47 4.78
N GLU A 161 -18.79 5.24 4.35
CA GLU A 161 -19.60 4.06 4.69
C GLU A 161 -19.57 3.74 6.19
N THR A 162 -18.49 4.10 6.90
CA THR A 162 -18.33 3.89 8.35
C THR A 162 -18.76 5.09 9.20
N GLY A 163 -19.25 6.18 8.60
CA GLY A 163 -19.63 7.40 9.32
C GLY A 163 -18.46 8.16 9.94
N ARG A 164 -17.23 7.92 9.44
CA ARG A 164 -15.97 8.53 9.89
C ARG A 164 -15.52 9.68 8.97
N TYR A 165 -16.32 10.00 7.96
CA TYR A 165 -16.04 11.08 7.04
C TYR A 165 -16.37 12.43 7.69
N PHE A 166 -15.35 13.27 7.86
CA PHE A 166 -15.50 14.65 8.31
C PHE A 166 -15.29 15.60 7.14
N PRO A 167 -16.34 16.21 6.56
CA PRO A 167 -16.17 17.24 5.54
C PRO A 167 -15.43 18.45 6.17
N GLY A 168 -14.27 18.81 5.61
CA GLY A 168 -13.50 20.00 6.02
C GLY A 168 -12.20 19.74 6.78
N LEU A 169 -11.92 18.50 7.22
CA LEU A 169 -10.61 18.07 7.75
C LEU A 169 -9.71 17.62 6.59
N GLY A 170 -9.49 18.55 5.65
CA GLY A 170 -8.92 18.30 4.33
C GLY A 170 -7.66 17.45 4.32
N THR A 171 -7.58 16.60 3.29
CA THR A 171 -6.46 15.74 2.94
C THR A 171 -5.12 16.38 3.25
N TRP A 172 -4.42 15.91 4.28
CA TRP A 172 -3.12 16.42 4.68
C TRP A 172 -2.00 15.68 3.91
N PRO A 173 -1.02 16.40 3.33
CA PRO A 173 -0.95 17.85 3.16
C PRO A 173 -1.76 18.27 1.92
N SER A 174 -2.40 19.45 2.00
CA SER A 174 -2.99 20.07 0.81
C SER A 174 -1.92 20.30 -0.26
N PRO A 175 -2.26 20.28 -1.57
CA PRO A 175 -1.31 20.60 -2.64
C PRO A 175 -0.61 21.96 -2.45
N GLU A 176 -1.20 22.85 -1.67
CA GLU A 176 -0.67 24.16 -1.29
C GLU A 176 0.43 24.05 -0.22
N ALA A 177 0.30 23.14 0.74
CA ALA A 177 1.34 22.83 1.72
C ALA A 177 2.61 22.24 1.05
N LEU A 178 2.42 21.42 0.01
CA LEU A 178 3.53 20.88 -0.81
C LEU A 178 4.22 21.94 -1.70
N LYS A 179 3.51 23.02 -2.08
CA LYS A 179 4.10 24.13 -2.85
C LYS A 179 5.02 25.00 -1.99
N LYS A 180 4.74 25.15 -0.69
CA LYS A 180 5.53 25.98 0.22
C LYS A 180 6.97 25.48 0.40
N HIS A 181 7.19 24.17 0.32
CA HIS A 181 8.52 23.55 0.41
C HIS A 181 9.33 23.58 -0.90
N ARG A 182 8.72 23.88 -2.06
CA ARG A 182 9.47 24.04 -3.33
C ARG A 182 10.16 25.40 -3.47
N GLY A 183 9.86 26.38 -2.62
CA GLY A 183 10.43 27.73 -2.67
C GLY A 183 11.79 27.90 -1.98
N GLY A 184 12.32 26.88 -1.30
CA GLY A 184 13.50 26.99 -0.43
C GLY A 184 14.84 26.58 -1.03
N ARG A 185 14.93 26.29 -2.34
CA ARG A 185 16.21 26.01 -3.03
C ARG A 185 16.46 27.03 -4.13
N SER A 186 16.72 28.28 -3.74
CA SER A 186 17.54 29.19 -4.54
C SER A 186 18.03 30.32 -3.64
N THR A 187 19.18 30.12 -3.01
CA THR A 187 20.15 31.19 -2.74
C THR A 187 21.48 30.52 -2.43
N LEU A 188 22.28 30.27 -3.47
CA LEU A 188 23.72 30.48 -3.37
C LEU A 188 24.14 31.30 -4.61
N PRO A 189 25.08 32.23 -4.42
CA PRO A 189 25.39 33.31 -5.37
C PRO A 189 25.96 32.83 -6.70
#